data_AF-A0A3D4N8J0-F1
#
_entry.id   AF-A0A3D4N8J0-F1
#
_cell.length_a   1.000
_cell.length_b   1.000
_cell.length_c   1.000
_cell.angle_alpha   90.00
_cell.angle_beta   90.00
_cell.angle_gamma   90.00
#
_symmetry.space_group_name_H-M   'P 1'
#
loop_
_entity.id
_entity.type
_entity.pdbx_description
1 polymer ?
#
loop_
_entity_poly.entity_id
_entity_poly.type
_entity_poly.pdbx_seq_one_letter_code
_entity_poly.pdbx_strand_id
1 'polypeptide(L)'
;MPRKKYPETVEGIDVEIDFLHELIAKTMEKCSAKMTLENLIKVIDAVGKNSLNLARMMKIRVELVNQQTGPGAMLRQTLLELEDEWPELKQLVADYPLYLQEDNSPSAVEKPKGTDEKF
;
A
#
# COMPACT_ATOMS: atom_id res chain seq x y z
N MET A 1 -3.78 22.72 18.45
CA MET A 1 -5.08 22.02 18.37
C MET A 1 -4.81 20.55 18.07
N PRO A 2 -5.35 19.60 18.86
CA PRO A 2 -5.13 18.18 18.60
C PRO A 2 -5.89 17.82 17.32
N ARG A 3 -5.16 17.35 16.29
CA ARG A 3 -5.77 16.81 15.08
C ARG A 3 -6.62 15.61 15.52
N LYS A 4 -7.94 15.64 15.30
CA LYS A 4 -8.79 14.46 15.46
C LYS A 4 -8.13 13.33 14.65
N LYS A 5 -7.68 12.27 15.32
CA LYS A 5 -7.15 11.08 14.66
C LYS A 5 -8.29 10.51 13.83
N TYR A 6 -8.20 10.65 12.50
CA TYR A 6 -9.11 9.95 11.62
C TYR A 6 -8.89 8.45 11.84
N PRO A 7 -9.94 7.61 11.87
CA PRO A 7 -9.74 6.17 11.88
C PRO A 7 -8.93 5.79 10.64
N GLU A 8 -7.74 5.24 10.85
CA GLU A 8 -6.81 4.84 9.77
C GLU A 8 -7.14 3.45 9.21
N THR A 9 -7.99 2.68 9.92
CA THR A 9 -8.40 1.34 9.52
C THR A 9 -9.80 1.33 8.91
N VAL A 10 -10.07 0.36 8.04
CA VAL A 10 -11.38 0.20 7.39
C VAL A 10 -12.47 -0.05 8.44
N GLU A 11 -12.20 -0.84 9.47
CA GLU A 11 -13.14 -1.13 10.56
C GLU A 11 -13.47 0.14 11.36
N GLY A 12 -12.49 1.00 11.62
CA GLY A 12 -12.72 2.25 12.33
C GLY A 12 -13.59 3.23 11.54
N ILE A 13 -13.46 3.21 10.21
CA ILE A 13 -14.31 4.01 9.32
C ILE A 13 -15.72 3.45 9.25
N ASP A 14 -15.88 2.12 9.23
CA ASP A 14 -17.20 1.47 9.20
C ASP A 14 -18.01 1.81 10.46
N VAL A 15 -17.37 1.80 11.64
CA VAL A 15 -18.00 2.24 12.89
C VAL A 15 -18.44 3.71 12.82
N GLU A 16 -17.62 4.60 12.25
CA GLU A 16 -17.97 6.02 12.11
C GLU A 16 -19.10 6.24 11.09
N ILE A 17 -19.14 5.46 10.00
CA ILE A 17 -20.24 5.46 9.02
C ILE A 17 -21.56 5.06 9.69
N ASP A 18 -21.54 3.97 10.47
CA ASP A 18 -22.72 3.50 11.19
C ASP A 18 -23.21 4.53 12.21
N PHE A 19 -22.28 5.16 12.94
CA PHE A 19 -22.60 6.24 13.87
C PHE A 19 -23.24 7.44 13.17
N LEU A 20 -22.71 7.85 12.01
CA LEU A 20 -23.25 8.97 11.24
C LEU A 20 -24.65 8.65 10.69
N HIS A 21 -24.89 7.42 10.23
CA HIS A 21 -26.23 6.97 9.85
C HIS A 21 -27.22 7.05 11.02
N GLU A 22 -26.84 6.52 12.19
CA GLU A 22 -27.68 6.55 13.38
C GLU A 22 -27.95 7.98 13.83
N LEU A 23 -26.95 8.86 13.75
CA LEU A 23 -27.09 10.27 14.11
C LEU A 23 -28.05 11.00 13.17
N ILE A 24 -28.01 10.73 11.86
CA ILE A 24 -28.95 11.29 10.88
C ILE A 24 -30.36 10.79 11.18
N ALA A 25 -30.55 9.49 11.41
CA ALA A 25 -31.83 8.89 11.75
C ALA A 25 -32.44 9.52 13.01
N LYS A 26 -31.68 9.58 14.11
CA LYS A 26 -32.09 10.24 15.37
C LYS A 26 -32.42 11.72 15.20
N THR A 27 -31.72 12.40 14.28
CA THR A 27 -31.99 13.82 14.00
C THR A 27 -33.28 13.99 13.20
N MET A 28 -33.56 13.06 12.28
CA MET A 28 -34.81 13.03 11.52
C MET A 28 -36.02 12.63 12.38
N GLU A 29 -35.87 11.73 13.35
CA GLU A 29 -36.95 11.37 14.29
C GLU A 29 -37.45 12.57 15.11
N LYS A 30 -36.58 13.56 15.35
CA LYS A 30 -36.95 14.81 16.05
C LYS A 30 -37.79 15.75 15.17
N CYS A 31 -37.90 15.46 13.88
CA CYS A 31 -38.69 16.26 12.94
C CYS A 31 -40.17 15.93 13.12
N SER A 32 -40.95 16.89 13.59
CA SER A 32 -42.40 16.75 13.81
C SER A 32 -43.18 17.79 13.02
N ALA A 33 -44.38 17.44 12.55
CA ALA A 33 -45.27 18.33 11.82
C ALA A 33 -45.68 19.60 12.61
N LYS A 34 -45.48 19.62 13.94
CA LYS A 34 -45.80 20.76 14.82
C LYS A 34 -44.58 21.62 15.19
N MET A 35 -43.42 21.40 14.56
CA MET A 35 -42.18 22.09 14.89
C MET A 35 -42.16 23.53 14.37
N THR A 36 -41.50 24.43 15.10
CA THR A 36 -41.29 25.82 14.64
C THR A 36 -40.28 25.86 13.49
N LEU A 37 -40.41 26.84 12.59
CA LEU A 37 -39.53 26.98 11.42
C LEU A 37 -38.04 27.07 11.80
N GLU A 38 -37.69 27.83 12.84
CA GLU A 38 -36.29 27.92 13.32
C GLU A 38 -35.71 26.57 13.72
N ASN A 39 -36.51 25.74 14.39
CA ASN A 39 -36.10 24.43 14.84
C ASN A 39 -35.99 23.45 13.65
N LEU A 40 -36.87 23.58 12.66
CA LEU A 40 -36.77 22.83 11.41
C LEU A 40 -35.48 23.17 10.64
N ILE A 41 -35.11 24.45 10.56
CA ILE A 41 -33.86 24.90 9.92
C ILE A 41 -32.65 24.27 10.62
N LYS A 42 -32.63 24.22 11.95
CA LYS A 42 -31.54 23.57 12.72
C LYS A 42 -31.45 22.08 12.44
N VAL A 43 -32.58 21.38 12.32
CA VAL A 43 -32.63 19.95 11.98
C VAL A 43 -32.06 19.73 10.58
N ILE A 44 -32.48 20.52 9.59
CA ILE A 44 -31.99 20.42 8.21
C ILE A 44 -30.48 20.71 8.13
N ASP A 45 -29.99 21.75 8.82
CA ASP A 45 -28.57 22.09 8.85
C ASP A 45 -27.73 20.97 9.51
N ALA A 46 -28.22 20.38 10.60
CA ALA A 46 -27.56 19.24 11.24
C ALA A 46 -27.53 18.00 10.33
N VAL A 47 -28.65 17.66 9.68
CA VAL A 47 -28.71 16.55 8.71
C VAL A 47 -27.77 16.79 7.54
N GLY A 48 -27.73 18.01 6.99
CA GLY A 48 -26.84 18.37 5.88
C GLY A 48 -25.36 18.27 6.22
N LYS A 49 -24.97 18.71 7.43
CA LYS A 49 -23.58 18.58 7.91
C LYS A 49 -23.19 17.12 8.11
N ASN A 50 -24.08 16.33 8.71
CA ASN A 50 -23.83 14.92 8.98
C ASN A 50 -23.79 14.09 7.68
N SER A 51 -24.66 14.37 6.72
CA SER A 51 -24.65 13.70 5.40
C SER A 51 -23.41 14.02 4.59
N LEU A 52 -22.92 15.27 4.65
CA LEU A 52 -21.64 15.64 4.04
C LEU A 52 -20.46 14.89 4.67
N ASN A 53 -20.44 14.77 6.00
CA ASN A 53 -19.39 14.01 6.70
C ASN A 53 -19.45 12.52 6.34
N LEU A 54 -20.65 11.95 6.26
CA LEU A 54 -20.87 10.57 5.82
C LEU A 54 -20.34 10.33 4.40
N ALA A 55 -20.66 11.21 3.45
CA ALA A 55 -20.15 11.11 2.08
C ALA A 55 -18.61 11.14 2.03
N ARG A 56 -17.97 11.96 2.87
CA ARG A 56 -16.51 12.00 3.01
C ARG A 56 -15.96 10.68 3.57
N MET A 57 -16.57 10.12 4.62
CA MET A 57 -16.13 8.86 5.20
C MET A 57 -16.26 7.69 4.21
N MET A 58 -17.38 7.61 3.48
CA MET A 58 -17.56 6.61 2.43
C MET A 58 -16.51 6.72 1.32
N LYS A 59 -16.14 7.95 0.92
CA LYS A 59 -15.07 8.17 -0.05
C LYS A 59 -13.72 7.68 0.47
N ILE A 60 -13.36 8.03 1.70
CA ILE A 60 -12.10 7.59 2.33
C ILE A 60 -12.06 6.05 2.41
N ARG A 61 -13.18 5.42 2.76
CA ARG A 61 -13.30 3.96 2.78
C ARG A 61 -12.96 3.33 1.43
N VAL A 62 -13.55 3.85 0.34
CA VAL A 62 -13.28 3.37 -1.03
C VAL A 62 -11.81 3.55 -1.39
N GLU A 63 -11.22 4.70 -1.04
CA GLU A 63 -9.81 4.97 -1.30
C GLU A 63 -8.88 4.01 -0.55
N LEU A 64 -9.18 3.70 0.72
CA LEU A 64 -8.39 2.73 1.51
C LEU A 64 -8.50 1.31 0.98
N VAL A 65 -9.69 0.87 0.60
CA VAL A 65 -9.88 -0.44 -0.04
C VAL A 65 -9.07 -0.50 -1.33
N ASN A 66 -9.14 0.52 -2.18
CA ASN A 66 -8.35 0.57 -3.41
C ASN A 66 -6.83 0.56 -3.16
N GLN A 67 -6.36 1.15 -2.06
CA GLN A 67 -4.94 1.10 -1.70
C GLN A 67 -4.48 -0.28 -1.25
N GLN A 68 -5.37 -1.10 -0.68
CA GLN A 68 -5.06 -2.43 -0.17
C GLN A 68 -5.29 -3.54 -1.19
N THR A 69 -6.36 -3.46 -1.97
CA THR A 69 -6.80 -4.54 -2.87
C THR A 69 -7.00 -4.07 -4.31
N GLY A 70 -6.70 -2.81 -4.62
CA GLY A 70 -6.82 -2.30 -5.98
C GLY A 70 -5.70 -2.80 -6.90
N PRO A 71 -5.80 -2.55 -8.22
CA PRO A 71 -4.82 -3.00 -9.20
C PRO A 71 -3.39 -2.55 -8.88
N GLY A 72 -3.22 -1.33 -8.34
CA GLY A 72 -1.91 -0.83 -7.93
C GLY A 72 -1.34 -1.50 -6.67
N ALA A 73 -2.20 -2.00 -5.78
CA ALA A 73 -1.78 -2.79 -4.63
C ALA A 73 -1.31 -4.18 -5.09
N MET A 74 -2.10 -4.81 -5.97
CA MET A 74 -1.76 -6.09 -6.61
C MET A 74 -0.44 -6.00 -7.38
N LEU A 75 -0.26 -4.96 -8.20
CA LEU A 75 1.01 -4.75 -8.92
C LEU A 75 2.20 -4.60 -7.98
N ARG A 76 2.07 -3.85 -6.89
CA ARG A 76 3.13 -3.71 -5.89
C ARG A 76 3.48 -5.06 -5.26
N GLN A 77 2.48 -5.86 -4.91
CA GLN A 77 2.68 -7.19 -4.35
C GLN A 77 3.38 -8.11 -5.35
N THR A 78 2.92 -8.17 -6.60
CA THR A 78 3.56 -8.96 -7.66
C THR A 78 4.99 -8.51 -7.97
N LEU A 79 5.28 -7.20 -7.89
CA LEU A 79 6.65 -6.70 -8.05
C LEU A 79 7.57 -7.13 -6.91
N LEU A 80 7.08 -7.13 -5.67
CA LEU A 80 7.83 -7.65 -4.53
C LEU A 80 8.07 -9.15 -4.67
N GLU A 81 7.06 -9.91 -5.07
CA GLU A 81 7.18 -11.35 -5.34
C GLU A 81 8.23 -11.62 -6.43
N LEU A 82 8.20 -10.87 -7.54
CA LEU A 82 9.22 -10.98 -8.60
C LEU A 82 10.62 -10.60 -8.10
N GLU A 83 10.75 -9.60 -7.22
CA GLU A 83 12.03 -9.22 -6.61
C GLU A 83 12.57 -10.33 -5.69
N ASP A 84 11.70 -11.01 -4.97
CA ASP A 84 12.02 -12.13 -4.09
C ASP A 84 12.30 -13.43 -4.87
N GLU A 85 11.59 -13.65 -5.99
CA GLU A 85 11.68 -14.83 -6.86
C GLU A 85 12.90 -14.83 -7.78
N TRP A 86 13.69 -13.74 -7.84
CA TRP A 86 14.96 -13.73 -8.57
C TRP A 86 16.23 -13.60 -7.71
N PRO A 87 16.40 -14.48 -6.71
CA PRO A 87 17.64 -14.55 -5.94
C PRO A 87 18.78 -15.08 -6.81
N GLU A 88 18.52 -15.89 -7.84
CA GLU A 88 19.56 -16.40 -8.74
C GLU A 88 20.16 -15.29 -9.61
N LEU A 89 19.38 -14.28 -10.03
CA LEU A 89 19.92 -13.11 -10.70
C LEU A 89 20.78 -12.27 -9.74
N LYS A 90 20.32 -12.09 -8.50
CA LYS A 90 21.09 -11.40 -7.44
C LYS A 90 22.42 -12.11 -7.18
N GLN A 91 22.42 -13.45 -7.16
CA GLN A 91 23.60 -14.27 -6.95
C GLN A 91 24.53 -14.28 -8.17
N LEU A 92 23.98 -14.41 -9.38
CA LEU A 92 24.72 -14.31 -10.63
C LEU A 92 25.44 -12.97 -10.79
N VAL A 93 24.80 -11.85 -10.42
CA VAL A 93 25.40 -10.51 -10.43
C VAL A 93 26.48 -10.37 -9.34
N ALA A 94 26.29 -10.96 -8.16
CA ALA A 94 27.28 -10.97 -7.10
C ALA A 94 28.53 -11.79 -7.47
N ASP A 95 28.36 -12.88 -8.22
CA ASP A 95 29.44 -13.74 -8.70
C ASP A 95 30.08 -13.21 -10.00
N TYR A 96 29.42 -12.27 -10.71
CA TYR A 96 29.90 -11.65 -11.95
C TYR A 96 31.36 -11.13 -11.90
N PRO A 97 31.85 -10.50 -10.81
CA PRO A 97 33.23 -10.04 -10.69
C PRO A 97 34.26 -11.17 -10.62
N LEU A 98 33.87 -12.38 -10.18
CA LEU A 98 34.76 -13.55 -10.12
C LEU A 98 35.00 -14.13 -11.52
N TYR A 99 33.96 -14.15 -12.36
CA TYR A 99 34.08 -14.60 -13.75
C TYR A 99 34.96 -13.69 -14.62
N LEU A 100 35.13 -12.42 -14.25
CA LEU A 100 36.05 -11.49 -14.93
C LEU A 100 37.52 -11.63 -14.47
N GLN A 101 37.78 -12.36 -13.37
CA GLN A 101 39.14 -12.59 -12.86
C GLN A 101 39.77 -13.88 -13.39
N GLU A 102 38.96 -14.89 -13.75
CA GLU A 102 39.48 -16.15 -14.30
C GLU A 102 40.14 -16.00 -15.68
N ASP A 103 39.78 -14.98 -16.46
CA ASP A 103 40.40 -14.68 -17.76
C ASP A 103 41.77 -13.98 -17.67
N ASN A 104 42.25 -13.62 -16.46
CA ASN A 104 43.48 -12.85 -16.27
C ASN A 104 44.62 -13.61 -15.54
N SER A 105 44.69 -14.94 -15.69
CA SER A 105 45.89 -15.70 -15.32
C SER A 105 46.72 -16.06 -16.57
N PRO A 106 48.01 -15.70 -16.64
CA PRO A 106 48.84 -15.95 -17.80
C PRO A 106 49.12 -17.45 -17.93
N SER A 107 48.91 -17.96 -19.14
CA SER A 107 49.30 -19.28 -19.61
C SER A 107 50.71 -19.65 -19.09
N ALA A 108 50.77 -20.52 -18.08
CA ALA A 108 52.00 -21.13 -17.61
C ALA A 108 52.37 -22.23 -18.61
N VAL A 109 53.11 -21.83 -19.65
CA VAL A 109 53.76 -22.76 -20.58
C VAL A 109 54.84 -23.52 -19.80
N GLU A 110 54.54 -24.76 -19.44
CA GLU A 110 55.52 -25.72 -18.93
C GLU A 110 56.62 -25.95 -19.99
N LYS A 111 57.85 -25.58 -19.66
CA LYS A 111 59.05 -26.05 -20.36
C LYS A 111 59.36 -27.47 -19.92
N PRO A 112 59.53 -28.45 -20.84
CA PRO A 112 60.29 -29.64 -20.50
C PRO A 112 61.79 -29.32 -20.61
N LYS A 113 62.49 -29.48 -19.48
CA LYS A 113 63.96 -29.59 -19.38
C LYS A 113 64.45 -30.75 -20.26
N GLY A 114 65.50 -30.51 -21.03
CA GLY A 114 66.19 -31.55 -21.78
C GLY A 114 67.06 -32.46 -20.92
N THR A 115 67.42 -33.61 -21.48
CA THR A 115 68.70 -34.28 -21.19
C THR A 115 69.16 -35.03 -22.45
N ASP A 116 70.44 -34.85 -22.77
CA ASP A 116 71.24 -35.50 -23.81
C ASP A 116 71.22 -37.05 -23.76
N GLU A 117 71.43 -37.71 -24.91
CA GLU A 117 72.54 -38.67 -25.09
C GLU A 117 72.68 -39.18 -26.56
N LYS A 118 73.84 -38.85 -27.15
CA LYS A 118 74.72 -39.62 -28.09
C LYS A 118 74.10 -40.67 -29.02
N PHE A 119 74.28 -40.49 -30.34
CA PHE A 119 75.34 -41.11 -31.16
C PHE A 119 75.41 -40.44 -32.54
#